data_AF-A0A920ME59-F1
#
_entry.id   AF-A0A920ME59-F1
#
_cell.length_a   1.000
_cell.length_b   1.000
_cell.length_c   1.000
_cell.angle_alpha   90.00
_cell.angle_beta   90.00
_cell.angle_gamma   90.00
#
_symmetry.space_group_name_H-M   'P 1'
#
loop_
_entity.id
_entity.type
_entity.pdbx_description
1 polymer ?
#
loop_
_entity_poly.entity_id
_entity_poly.type
_entity_poly.pdbx_seq_one_letter_code
_entity_poly.pdbx_strand_id
1 'polypeptide(L)'
;MSYGDPKKAHEILLDLFNNKIPTPYQIRLIANAANNAGDKAEAFSYMAEFYLSIGNFQEAIEQLKIALTMKPITDIQTAKFIARLNEVEEYLDEMNKNRR
;
A
#
# COMPACT_ATOMS: atom_id res chain seq x y z
N MET A 1 18.98 -17.84 12.58
CA MET A 1 18.02 -16.79 13.00
C MET A 1 17.21 -16.40 11.78
N SER A 2 15.99 -16.96 11.66
CA SER A 2 15.08 -16.67 10.56
C SER A 2 14.19 -15.51 10.98
N TYR A 3 14.45 -14.32 10.45
CA TYR A 3 13.57 -13.15 10.61
C TYR A 3 12.93 -12.89 9.26
N GLY A 4 11.59 -12.94 9.22
CA GLY A 4 10.82 -12.67 8.01
C GLY A 4 9.93 -13.84 7.63
N ASP A 5 8.81 -13.99 8.35
CA ASP A 5 7.72 -14.83 7.86
C ASP A 5 6.72 -13.90 7.14
N PRO A 6 6.75 -13.80 5.79
CA PRO A 6 5.84 -12.96 5.03
C PRO A 6 4.37 -13.31 5.27
N LYS A 7 4.04 -14.57 5.60
CA LYS A 7 2.68 -14.91 6.03
C LYS A 7 2.32 -14.21 7.32
N LYS A 8 3.23 -14.16 8.29
CA LYS A 8 3.00 -13.46 9.56
C LYS A 8 2.86 -11.96 9.36
N ALA A 9 3.63 -11.36 8.43
CA ALA A 9 3.47 -9.96 8.07
C ALA A 9 2.09 -9.70 7.43
N HIS A 10 1.66 -10.59 6.54
CA HIS A 10 0.35 -10.55 5.90
C HIS A 10 -0.81 -10.78 6.89
N GLU A 11 -0.66 -11.70 7.85
CA GLU A 11 -1.63 -11.95 8.92
C GLU A 11 -1.75 -10.76 9.88
N ILE A 12 -0.62 -10.15 10.27
CA ILE A 12 -0.60 -8.91 11.06
C ILE A 12 -1.32 -7.78 10.32
N LEU A 13 -1.10 -7.67 9.01
CA LEU A 13 -1.81 -6.71 8.14
C LEU A 13 -3.31 -6.93 8.11
N LEU A 14 -3.75 -8.19 7.91
CA LEU A 14 -5.17 -8.54 7.89
C LEU A 14 -5.83 -8.25 9.25
N ASP A 15 -5.14 -8.53 10.36
CA ASP A 15 -5.65 -8.25 11.70
C ASP A 15 -5.65 -6.74 12.02
N LEU A 16 -4.68 -5.98 11.47
CA LEU A 16 -4.62 -4.52 11.55
C LEU A 16 -5.79 -3.84 10.82
N PHE A 17 -6.06 -4.20 9.57
CA PHE A 17 -7.17 -3.60 8.82
C PHE A 17 -8.55 -3.94 9.43
N ASN A 18 -8.67 -5.05 10.15
CA ASN A 18 -9.94 -5.49 10.73
C ASN A 18 -10.24 -4.94 12.14
N ASN A 19 -9.22 -4.56 12.95
CA ASN A 19 -9.43 -4.20 14.36
C ASN A 19 -8.91 -2.80 14.78
N LYS A 20 -7.86 -2.24 14.17
CA LYS A 20 -7.33 -0.88 14.48
C LYS A 20 -6.56 -0.27 13.31
N ILE A 21 -6.91 0.97 12.92
CA ILE A 21 -6.21 1.71 11.85
C ILE A 21 -4.68 1.72 12.13
N PRO A 22 -3.83 1.22 11.21
CA PRO A 22 -2.38 1.23 11.36
C PRO A 22 -1.81 2.63 11.58
N THR A 23 -0.83 2.76 12.48
CA THR A 23 -0.02 3.99 12.51
C THR A 23 0.91 4.06 11.28
N PRO A 24 1.30 5.26 10.81
CA PRO A 24 2.23 5.39 9.69
C PRO A 24 3.53 4.62 9.89
N TYR A 25 4.06 4.60 11.12
CA TYR A 25 5.26 3.83 11.46
C TYR A 25 5.06 2.32 11.25
N GLN A 26 3.91 1.77 11.64
CA GLN A 26 3.59 0.35 11.43
C GLN A 26 3.43 0.03 9.95
N ILE A 27 2.78 0.88 9.17
CA ILE A 27 2.65 0.70 7.71
C ILE A 27 4.03 0.63 7.06
N ARG A 28 4.95 1.53 7.45
CA ARG A 28 6.32 1.53 6.93
C ARG A 28 7.09 0.27 7.34
N LEU A 29 6.92 -0.23 8.58
CA LEU A 29 7.53 -1.50 9.00
C LEU A 29 7.05 -2.67 8.15
N ILE A 30 5.76 -2.71 7.84
CA ILE A 30 5.15 -3.71 6.98
C ILE A 30 5.70 -3.63 5.56
N ALA A 31 5.79 -2.43 4.98
CA ALA A 31 6.36 -2.21 3.66
C ALA A 31 7.80 -2.75 3.58
N ASN A 32 8.61 -2.46 4.60
CA ASN A 32 9.98 -2.97 4.70
C ASN A 32 10.03 -4.51 4.82
N ALA A 33 9.12 -5.11 5.59
CA ALA A 33 9.02 -6.55 5.74
C ALA A 33 8.67 -7.23 4.40
N ALA A 34 7.69 -6.70 3.66
CA ALA A 34 7.33 -7.18 2.32
C ALA A 34 8.50 -7.06 1.34
N ASN A 35 9.21 -5.93 1.36
CA ASN A 35 10.39 -5.74 0.51
C ASN A 35 11.50 -6.77 0.83
N ASN A 36 11.76 -7.00 2.11
CA ASN A 36 12.76 -7.99 2.57
C ASN A 36 12.36 -9.43 2.24
N ALA A 37 11.05 -9.72 2.17
CA ALA A 37 10.53 -11.01 1.73
C ALA A 37 10.59 -11.22 0.21
N GLY A 38 10.91 -10.17 -0.57
CA GLY A 38 10.91 -10.21 -2.03
C GLY A 38 9.56 -9.88 -2.67
N ASP A 39 8.53 -9.58 -1.86
CA ASP A 39 7.19 -9.20 -2.30
C ASP A 39 7.14 -7.72 -2.72
N LYS A 40 7.93 -7.37 -3.75
CA LYS A 40 8.17 -5.98 -4.16
C LYS A 40 6.87 -5.22 -4.48
N ALA A 41 5.94 -5.86 -5.19
CA ALA A 41 4.67 -5.23 -5.56
C ALA A 41 3.85 -4.82 -4.32
N GLU A 42 3.79 -5.71 -3.31
CA GLU A 42 3.13 -5.42 -2.03
C GLU A 42 3.88 -4.35 -1.24
N ALA A 43 5.21 -4.36 -1.23
CA ALA A 43 6.01 -3.35 -0.55
C ALA A 43 5.67 -1.93 -1.04
N PHE A 44 5.61 -1.74 -2.36
CA PHE A 44 5.20 -0.46 -2.95
C PHE A 44 3.74 -0.12 -2.62
N SER A 45 2.83 -1.09 -2.65
CA SER A 45 1.44 -0.86 -2.22
C SER A 45 1.34 -0.43 -0.75
N TYR A 46 2.14 -0.98 0.17
CA TYR A 46 2.14 -0.56 1.56
C TYR A 46 2.78 0.83 1.73
N MET A 47 3.79 1.17 0.93
CA MET A 47 4.30 2.54 0.91
C MET A 47 3.26 3.54 0.43
N ALA A 48 2.38 3.15 -0.51
CA ALA A 48 1.25 3.98 -0.89
C ALA A 48 0.33 4.28 0.31
N GLU A 49 -0.06 3.25 1.07
CA GLU A 49 -0.86 3.44 2.28
C GLU A 49 -0.15 4.29 3.34
N PHE A 50 1.18 4.19 3.45
CA PHE A 50 1.96 5.06 4.32
C PHE A 50 1.80 6.53 3.90
N TYR A 51 1.97 6.84 2.61
CA TYR A 51 1.80 8.20 2.11
C TYR A 51 0.37 8.71 2.28
N LEU A 52 -0.64 7.86 2.05
CA LEU A 52 -2.05 8.22 2.33
C LEU A 52 -2.26 8.57 3.80
N SER A 53 -1.66 7.80 4.71
CA SER A 53 -1.81 8.02 6.16
C SER A 53 -1.24 9.35 6.66
N ILE A 54 -0.37 9.99 5.88
CA ILE A 54 0.22 11.30 6.19
C ILE A 54 -0.26 12.42 5.25
N GLY A 55 -1.22 12.14 4.36
CA GLY A 55 -1.83 13.13 3.45
C GLY A 55 -1.06 13.38 2.15
N ASN A 56 -0.09 12.52 1.81
CA ASN A 56 0.75 12.65 0.62
C ASN A 56 0.15 11.84 -0.56
N PHE A 57 -0.95 12.34 -1.11
CA PHE A 57 -1.73 11.59 -2.11
C PHE A 57 -1.02 11.37 -3.45
N GLN A 58 -0.17 12.32 -3.87
CA GLN A 58 0.56 12.20 -5.13
C GLN A 58 1.61 11.08 -5.05
N GLU A 59 2.37 11.05 -3.96
CA GLU A 59 3.35 10.01 -3.69
C GLU A 59 2.66 8.65 -3.56
N ALA A 60 1.48 8.58 -2.94
CA ALA A 60 0.70 7.35 -2.88
C ALA A 60 0.33 6.82 -4.28
N ILE A 61 -0.13 7.69 -5.17
CA ILE A 61 -0.42 7.34 -6.58
C ILE A 61 0.83 6.81 -7.29
N GLU A 62 1.97 7.47 -7.11
CA GLU A 62 3.23 7.02 -7.70
C GLU A 62 3.63 5.64 -7.20
N GLN A 63 3.53 5.38 -5.90
CA GLN A 63 3.83 4.06 -5.32
C GLN A 63 2.91 2.96 -5.89
N LEU A 64 1.62 3.23 -6.07
CA LEU A 64 0.67 2.27 -6.69
C LEU A 64 1.01 2.01 -8.16
N LYS A 65 1.41 3.04 -8.91
CA LYS A 65 1.87 2.89 -10.30
C LYS A 65 3.13 2.04 -10.37
N ILE A 66 4.09 2.25 -9.46
CA ILE A 66 5.31 1.43 -9.37
C ILE A 66 4.94 -0.02 -9.02
N ALA A 67 4.04 -0.25 -8.05
CA ALA A 67 3.60 -1.58 -7.66
C ALA A 67 3.07 -2.39 -8.87
N LEU A 68 2.30 -1.75 -9.75
CA LEU A 68 1.75 -2.34 -10.98
C LEU A 68 2.81 -2.75 -12.01
N THR A 69 4.01 -2.15 -11.96
CA THR A 69 5.13 -2.51 -12.84
C THR A 69 5.98 -3.66 -12.31
N MET A 70 5.84 -4.02 -11.03
CA MET A 70 6.67 -5.04 -10.40
C MET A 70 6.33 -6.45 -10.90
N LYS A 71 7.35 -7.31 -10.98
CA LYS A 71 7.20 -8.74 -11.28
C LYS A 71 7.91 -9.59 -10.22
N PRO A 72 7.34 -10.76 -9.86
CA PRO A 72 6.02 -11.25 -10.28
C PRO A 72 4.88 -10.44 -9.63
N ILE A 73 3.74 -10.36 -10.33
CA ILE A 73 2.50 -9.77 -9.83
C ILE A 73 1.34 -10.65 -10.29
N THR A 74 0.41 -10.93 -9.38
CA THR A 74 -0.77 -11.74 -9.66
C THR A 74 -1.93 -10.89 -10.19
N ASP A 75 -2.92 -11.51 -10.81
CA ASP A 75 -4.12 -10.83 -11.28
C ASP A 75 -4.91 -10.19 -10.12
N ILE A 76 -4.94 -10.87 -8.97
CA ILE A 76 -5.58 -10.36 -7.74
C ILE A 76 -4.86 -9.10 -7.24
N GLN A 77 -3.52 -9.12 -7.19
CA GLN A 77 -2.73 -7.95 -6.80
C GLN A 77 -2.93 -6.78 -7.77
N THR A 78 -2.92 -7.08 -9.07
CA THR A 78 -3.17 -6.09 -10.12
C THR A 78 -4.53 -5.42 -9.93
N ALA A 79 -5.59 -6.21 -9.75
CA ALA A 79 -6.94 -5.70 -9.50
C ALA A 79 -7.01 -4.85 -8.22
N LYS A 80 -6.38 -5.32 -7.13
CA LYS A 80 -6.31 -4.60 -5.85
C LYS A 80 -5.65 -3.22 -6.01
N PHE A 81 -4.50 -3.16 -6.68
CA PHE A 81 -3.75 -1.91 -6.84
C PHE A 81 -4.44 -0.94 -7.80
N ILE A 82 -5.08 -1.42 -8.87
CA ILE A 82 -5.88 -0.58 -9.77
C ILE A 82 -7.08 0.01 -9.04
N ALA A 83 -7.82 -0.80 -8.28
CA ALA A 83 -8.97 -0.32 -7.50
C ALA A 83 -8.54 0.78 -6.53
N ARG A 84 -7.45 0.56 -5.78
CA ARG A 84 -6.93 1.54 -4.84
C ARG A 84 -6.41 2.81 -5.53
N LEU A 85 -5.78 2.68 -6.69
CA LEU A 85 -5.31 3.83 -7.47
C LEU A 85 -6.50 4.70 -7.90
N ASN A 86 -7.57 4.08 -8.42
CA ASN A 86 -8.77 4.79 -8.83
C ASN A 86 -9.42 5.53 -7.65
N GLU A 87 -9.56 4.88 -6.49
CA GLU A 87 -10.10 5.52 -5.27
C GLU A 87 -9.34 6.79 -4.89
N VAL A 88 -8.01 6.75 -4.95
CA VAL A 88 -7.16 7.90 -4.58
C VAL A 88 -7.23 9.01 -5.62
N GLU A 89 -7.24 8.65 -6.92
CA GLU A 89 -7.36 9.62 -8.02
C GLU A 89 -8.75 10.30 -8.01
N GLU A 90 -9.83 9.56 -7.77
CA GLU A 90 -11.19 10.09 -7.62
C GLU A 90 -11.29 11.04 -6.42
N TYR A 91 -10.77 10.65 -5.26
CA TYR A 91 -10.75 11.50 -4.07
C TYR A 91 -10.01 12.83 -4.30
N LEU A 92 -8.86 12.78 -5.00
CA LEU A 92 -8.12 14.00 -5.34
C LEU A 92 -8.89 14.91 -6.30
N ASP A 93 -9.57 14.35 -7.30
CA ASP A 93 -10.40 15.12 -8.22
C ASP A 93 -11.56 15.82 -7.48
N GLU A 94 -12.24 15.11 -6.59
CA GLU A 94 -13.29 15.68 -5.73
C GLU A 94 -12.76 16.79 -4.82
N MET A 95 -11.61 16.58 -4.16
CA MET A 95 -10.96 17.62 -3.35
C MET A 95 -10.63 18.87 -4.17
N ASN A 96 -10.15 18.70 -5.40
CA ASN A 96 -9.80 19.81 -6.28
C ASN A 96 -11.04 20.56 -6.79
N LYS A 97 -12.14 19.86 -7.07
CA LYS A 97 -13.43 20.48 -7.42
C LYS A 97 -13.98 21.32 -6.26
N ASN A 98 -13.92 20.81 -5.04
CA ASN A 98 -14.42 21.51 -3.84
C ASN A 98 -13.59 22.75 -3.45
N ARG A 99 -12.38 22.90 -4.00
CA ARG A 99 -11.50 24.06 -3.79
C ARG A 99 -11.70 25.19 -4.81
N ARG A 100 -12.48 24.95 -5.87
CA ARG A 100 -12.79 25.92 -6.94
C ARG A 100 -14.11 26.62 -6.65
#